data_AF-A0A812X5M3-F1
#
_entry.id   AF-A0A812X5M3-F1
#
_cell.length_a   1.000
_cell.length_b   1.000
_cell.length_c   1.000
_cell.angle_alpha   90.00
_cell.angle_beta   90.00
_cell.angle_gamma   90.00
#
_symmetry.space_group_name_H-M   'P 1'
#
loop_
_entity.id
_entity.type
_entity.pdbx_description
1 polymer ?
#
loop_
_entity_poly.entity_id
_entity_poly.type
_entity_poly.pdbx_seq_one_letter_code
_entity_poly.pdbx_strand_id
1 'polypeptide(L)'
;MPSYKLTYFDIRGLAENARIFLAVAQQPYEDVRLSLTFGTPGDFSTMQRPEFDAMKAKGELDISLGKVPLLEVDGVKIGQSKAIERYLAKELGLAGSSPVEAAQ
;
A
#
# COMPACT_ATOMS: atom_id res chain seq x y z
N MET A 1 -14.12 -14.67 1.20
CA MET A 1 -12.82 -14.10 1.58
C MET A 1 -12.79 -12.68 1.05
N PRO A 2 -12.28 -11.70 1.82
CA PRO A 2 -12.21 -10.33 1.36
C PRO A 2 -11.32 -10.23 0.12
N SER A 3 -11.70 -9.40 -0.83
CA SER A 3 -10.87 -9.08 -1.99
C SER A 3 -9.91 -7.97 -1.63
N TYR A 4 -8.62 -8.27 -1.58
CA TYR A 4 -7.56 -7.30 -1.31
C TYR A 4 -6.88 -6.85 -2.61
N LYS A 5 -6.69 -5.54 -2.76
CA LYS A 5 -5.90 -4.94 -3.82
C LYS A 5 -4.95 -3.90 -3.24
N LEU A 6 -3.65 -4.08 -3.43
CA LEU A 6 -2.60 -3.19 -2.94
C LEU A 6 -2.00 -2.45 -4.13
N THR A 7 -2.08 -1.12 -4.13
CA THR A 7 -1.47 -0.27 -5.17
C THR A 7 -0.27 0.49 -4.61
N TYR A 8 0.90 0.29 -5.22
CA TYR A 8 2.13 1.01 -4.88
C TYR A 8 3.10 1.03 -6.05
N PHE A 9 4.19 1.79 -5.95
CA PHE A 9 5.28 1.74 -6.93
C PHE A 9 5.92 0.35 -7.00
N ASP A 10 6.52 0.01 -8.15
CA ASP A 10 7.28 -1.22 -8.36
C ASP A 10 8.66 -1.20 -7.66
N ILE A 11 8.62 -0.95 -6.36
CA ILE A 11 9.71 -1.02 -5.42
C ILE A 11 9.15 -1.64 -4.13
N ARG A 12 10.04 -2.03 -3.21
CA ARG A 12 9.62 -2.46 -1.87
C ARG A 12 8.96 -1.31 -1.10
N GLY A 13 9.76 -0.29 -0.77
CA GLY A 13 9.33 0.94 -0.13
C GLY A 13 8.37 0.72 1.05
N LEU A 14 7.35 1.57 1.16
CA LEU A 14 6.38 1.56 2.26
C LEU A 14 5.30 0.48 2.15
N ALA A 15 5.13 -0.14 0.98
CA ALA A 15 4.13 -1.19 0.78
C ALA A 15 4.63 -2.58 1.13
N GLU A 16 5.95 -2.76 1.27
CA GLU A 16 6.54 -4.09 1.48
C GLU A 16 6.03 -4.76 2.75
N ASN A 17 5.84 -4.01 3.84
CA ASN A 17 5.27 -4.55 5.06
C ASN A 17 3.86 -5.11 4.82
N ALA A 18 3.02 -4.42 4.05
CA ALA A 18 1.69 -4.91 3.69
C ALA A 18 1.77 -6.20 2.85
N ARG A 19 2.72 -6.28 1.90
CA ARG A 19 2.97 -7.51 1.12
C ARG A 19 3.38 -8.67 2.03
N ILE A 20 4.24 -8.43 3.02
CA ILE A 20 4.67 -9.44 3.99
C ILE A 20 3.49 -9.91 4.85
N PHE A 21 2.67 -9.01 5.37
CA PHE A 21 1.47 -9.37 6.14
C PHE A 21 0.56 -10.32 5.36
N LEU A 22 0.24 -9.96 4.11
CA LEU A 22 -0.62 -10.76 3.24
C LEU A 22 0.02 -12.11 2.89
N ALA A 23 1.32 -12.15 2.62
CA ALA A 23 2.05 -13.38 2.31
C ALA A 23 2.11 -14.35 3.51
N VAL A 24 2.44 -13.84 4.71
CA VAL A 24 2.52 -14.66 5.94
C VAL A 24 1.16 -15.27 6.28
N ALA A 25 0.08 -14.50 6.10
CA ALA A 25 -1.28 -14.99 6.32
C ALA A 25 -1.81 -15.86 5.15
N GLN A 26 -1.01 -16.09 4.10
CA GLN A 26 -1.42 -16.79 2.88
C GLN A 26 -2.69 -16.19 2.24
N GLN A 27 -2.89 -14.88 2.42
CA GLN A 27 -4.06 -14.16 1.93
C GLN A 27 -3.81 -13.77 0.47
N PRO A 28 -4.60 -14.27 -0.51
CA PRO A 28 -4.49 -13.82 -1.88
C PRO A 28 -4.88 -12.35 -2.00
N TYR A 29 -4.15 -11.61 -2.84
CA TYR A 29 -4.39 -10.20 -3.13
C TYR A 29 -3.87 -9.83 -4.53
N GLU A 30 -4.40 -8.76 -5.11
CA GLU A 30 -3.89 -8.13 -6.33
C GLU A 30 -2.78 -7.13 -5.96
N ASP A 31 -1.54 -7.36 -6.39
CA ASP A 31 -0.39 -6.44 -6.21
C ASP A 31 -0.23 -5.55 -7.46
N VAL A 32 -0.88 -4.38 -7.44
CA VAL A 32 -0.77 -3.40 -8.52
C VAL A 32 0.49 -2.57 -8.35
N ARG A 33 1.44 -2.78 -9.25
CA ARG A 33 2.77 -2.15 -9.26
C ARG A 33 2.84 -1.04 -10.30
N LEU A 34 2.90 0.19 -9.82
CA LEU A 34 3.02 1.38 -10.65
C LEU A 34 4.47 1.55 -11.12
N SER A 35 4.64 1.74 -12.42
CA SER A 35 5.97 1.92 -13.01
C SER A 35 6.65 3.18 -12.47
N LEU A 36 7.92 3.03 -12.05
CA LEU A 36 8.75 4.11 -11.55
C LEU A 36 10.11 4.08 -12.26
N THR A 37 10.38 5.08 -13.08
CA THR A 37 11.65 5.19 -13.82
C THR A 37 12.37 6.48 -13.47
N PHE A 38 13.68 6.48 -13.63
CA PHE A 38 14.55 7.63 -13.40
C PHE A 38 15.33 7.91 -14.69
N GLY A 39 15.34 9.16 -15.14
CA GLY A 39 16.20 9.57 -16.26
C GLY A 39 17.67 9.50 -15.88
N THR A 40 18.02 10.10 -14.75
CA THR A 40 19.37 10.04 -14.16
C THR A 40 19.31 9.27 -12.84
N PRO A 41 20.08 8.18 -12.67
CA PRO A 41 20.10 7.41 -11.43
C PRO A 41 20.45 8.29 -10.22
N GLY A 42 19.61 8.27 -9.19
CA GLY A 42 19.79 9.07 -7.96
C GLY A 42 19.23 10.49 -8.01
N ASP A 43 18.80 10.98 -9.17
CA ASP A 43 18.13 12.28 -9.30
C ASP A 43 16.61 12.12 -9.34
N PHE A 44 15.99 12.35 -8.18
CA PHE A 44 14.54 12.28 -8.01
C PHE A 44 13.77 13.37 -8.77
N SER A 45 14.43 14.41 -9.29
CA SER A 45 13.77 15.42 -10.12
C SER A 45 13.45 14.90 -11.53
N THR A 46 14.18 13.89 -12.00
CA THR A 46 13.98 13.23 -13.30
C THR A 46 13.08 11.99 -13.23
N MET A 47 12.40 11.81 -12.10
CA MET A 47 11.54 10.66 -11.85
C MET A 47 10.27 10.74 -12.69
N GLN A 48 9.96 9.67 -13.40
CA GLN A 48 8.75 9.52 -14.20
C GLN A 48 7.84 8.45 -13.59
N ARG A 49 6.57 8.79 -13.45
CA ARG A 49 5.54 7.94 -12.81
C ARG A 49 4.16 8.14 -13.48
N PRO A 50 4.05 7.86 -14.79
CA PRO A 50 2.88 8.26 -15.59
C PRO A 50 1.56 7.70 -15.05
N GLU A 51 1.54 6.45 -14.58
CA GLU A 51 0.34 5.82 -14.02
C GLU A 51 -0.10 6.49 -12.71
N PHE A 52 0.86 6.79 -11.83
CA PHE A 52 0.59 7.52 -10.58
C PHE A 52 0.06 8.93 -10.86
N ASP A 53 0.69 9.67 -11.79
CA ASP A 53 0.27 11.02 -12.11
C ASP A 53 -1.14 11.02 -12.75
N ALA A 54 -1.48 10.01 -13.56
CA ALA A 54 -2.81 9.82 -14.11
C ALA A 54 -3.86 9.49 -13.03
N MET A 55 -3.56 8.58 -12.10
CA MET A 55 -4.45 8.28 -10.96
C MET A 55 -4.68 9.53 -10.09
N LYS A 56 -3.62 10.30 -9.84
CA LYS A 56 -3.70 11.54 -9.08
C LYS A 56 -4.55 12.59 -9.80
N ALA A 57 -4.38 12.76 -11.11
CA ALA A 57 -5.19 13.69 -11.91
C ALA A 57 -6.68 13.30 -11.94
N LYS A 58 -7.01 12.01 -11.84
CA LYS A 58 -8.39 11.50 -11.77
C LYS A 58 -9.02 11.63 -10.37
N GLY A 59 -8.27 12.07 -9.35
CA GLY A 59 -8.76 12.15 -7.96
C GLY A 59 -8.85 10.78 -7.25
N GLU A 60 -8.36 9.70 -7.85
CA GLU A 60 -8.46 8.35 -7.28
C GLU A 60 -7.66 8.20 -5.98
N LEU A 61 -6.70 9.10 -5.75
CA LEU A 61 -5.81 9.12 -4.59
C LEU A 61 -6.21 10.15 -3.52
N ASP A 62 -7.31 10.87 -3.68
CA ASP A 62 -7.72 11.94 -2.76
C ASP A 62 -7.97 11.40 -1.34
N ILE A 63 -8.54 10.20 -1.24
CA ILE A 63 -8.75 9.47 0.02
C ILE A 63 -7.43 9.15 0.75
N SER A 64 -6.32 9.14 0.03
CA SER A 64 -4.96 8.91 0.56
C SER A 64 -4.09 10.18 0.49
N LEU A 65 -4.71 11.36 0.44
CA LEU A 65 -4.03 12.66 0.37
C LEU A 65 -3.06 12.76 -0.83
N GLY A 66 -3.43 12.15 -1.96
CA GLY A 66 -2.61 12.12 -3.17
C GLY A 66 -1.35 11.26 -3.05
N LYS A 67 -1.34 10.25 -2.17
CA LYS A 67 -0.19 9.37 -1.90
C LYS A 67 -0.55 7.90 -2.06
N VAL A 68 0.48 7.09 -2.32
CA VAL A 68 0.47 5.63 -2.23
C VAL A 68 1.44 5.20 -1.11
N PRO A 69 1.26 4.05 -0.43
CA PRO A 69 0.40 2.93 -0.77
C PRO A 69 -1.10 3.19 -0.54
N LEU A 70 -1.91 2.49 -1.32
CA LEU A 70 -3.37 2.44 -1.20
C LEU A 70 -3.79 0.97 -1.14
N LEU A 71 -4.44 0.57 -0.04
CA LEU A 71 -5.08 -0.74 0.08
C LEU A 71 -6.57 -0.58 -0.22
N GLU A 72 -7.13 -1.48 -1.02
CA GLU A 72 -8.56 -1.59 -1.25
C GLU A 72 -9.03 -2.97 -0.75
N VAL A 73 -10.07 -2.97 0.08
CA VAL A 73 -10.66 -4.17 0.68
C VAL A 73 -12.15 -4.15 0.39
N ASP A 74 -12.62 -5.07 -0.45
CA ASP A 74 -14.02 -5.14 -0.89
C ASP A 74 -14.57 -3.78 -1.38
N GLY A 75 -13.74 -3.02 -2.12
CA GLY A 75 -14.07 -1.70 -2.66
C GLY A 75 -13.85 -0.53 -1.69
N VAL A 76 -13.53 -0.79 -0.42
CA VAL A 76 -13.20 0.25 0.57
C VAL A 76 -11.72 0.58 0.53
N LYS A 77 -11.39 1.85 0.30
CA LYS A 77 -10.02 2.34 0.16
C LYS A 77 -9.43 2.83 1.49
N ILE A 78 -8.21 2.41 1.79
CA ILE A 78 -7.42 2.75 2.98
C ILE A 78 -6.06 3.28 2.50
N GLY A 79 -5.79 4.55 2.79
CA GLY A 79 -4.49 5.17 2.56
C GLY A 79 -3.56 5.09 3.78
N GLN A 80 -2.35 5.66 3.65
CA GLN A 80 -1.29 5.70 4.68
C GLN A 80 -0.75 4.32 5.08
N SER A 81 0.55 4.10 4.86
CA SER A 81 1.21 2.80 5.12
C SER A 81 0.99 2.29 6.55
N LYS A 82 1.11 3.14 7.56
CA LYS A 82 0.91 2.75 8.97
C LYS A 82 -0.54 2.46 9.34
N ALA A 83 -1.52 3.02 8.63
CA ALA A 83 -2.92 2.66 8.84
C ALA A 83 -3.22 1.30 8.19
N ILE A 84 -2.70 1.09 6.98
CA ILE A 84 -2.77 -0.20 6.26
C ILE A 84 -2.13 -1.32 7.09
N GLU A 85 -0.91 -1.12 7.61
CA GLU A 85 -0.21 -2.10 8.45
C GLU A 85 -1.05 -2.49 9.69
N ARG A 86 -1.59 -1.52 10.43
CA ARG A 86 -2.44 -1.77 11.61
C ARG A 86 -3.73 -2.51 11.27
N TYR A 87 -4.36 -2.11 10.16
CA TYR A 87 -5.57 -2.77 9.69
C TYR A 87 -5.29 -4.23 9.33
N LEU A 88 -4.28 -4.50 8.50
CA LEU A 88 -3.91 -5.87 8.11
C LEU A 88 -3.47 -6.71 9.31
N ALA A 89 -2.65 -6.16 10.21
CA ALA A 89 -2.22 -6.88 11.40
C ALA A 89 -3.44 -7.31 12.24
N LYS A 90 -4.46 -6.45 12.39
CA LYS A 90 -5.67 -6.79 13.13
C LYS A 90 -6.50 -7.86 12.41
N GLU A 91 -6.79 -7.66 11.12
CA GLU A 91 -7.65 -8.56 10.34
C GLU A 91 -7.04 -9.96 10.17
N LEU A 92 -5.72 -10.04 10.09
CA LEU A 92 -4.99 -11.29 9.90
C LEU A 92 -4.57 -11.95 11.23
N GLY A 93 -4.96 -11.40 12.39
CA GLY A 93 -4.64 -11.97 13.70
C GLY A 93 -3.16 -11.82 14.11
N LEU A 94 -2.47 -10.81 13.58
CA LEU A 94 -1.04 -10.54 13.78
C LEU A 94 -0.76 -9.29 14.65
N ALA A 95 -1.79 -8.68 15.25
CA ALA A 95 -1.68 -7.47 16.07
C ALA A 95 -1.45 -7.74 17.58
N GLY A 96 -1.11 -8.97 17.97
CA GLY A 96 -1.04 -9.35 19.39
C GLY A 96 -2.42 -9.58 20.02
N SER A 97 -2.42 -10.01 21.28
CA SER A 97 -3.60 -10.48 22.01
C SER A 97 -4.16 -9.48 23.01
N SER A 98 -3.46 -8.38 23.26
CA SER A 98 -3.88 -7.32 24.18
C SER A 98 -3.66 -5.92 23.60
N PRO A 99 -4.36 -4.88 24.12
CA PRO A 99 -4.14 -3.49 23.67
C PRO A 99 -2.69 -3.01 23.84
N VAL A 100 -1.97 -3.53 24.84
CA VAL A 100 -0.56 -3.18 25.06
C VAL A 100 0.33 -3.86 24.02
N GLU A 101 0.12 -5.15 23.75
CA GLU A 101 0.85 -5.87 22.70
C GLU A 101 0.64 -5.25 21.31
N ALA A 102 -0.58 -4.79 21.01
CA ALA A 102 -0.90 -4.11 19.76
C ALA A 102 -0.28 -2.71 19.63
N ALA A 103 0.20 -2.12 20.74
CA ALA A 103 0.75 -0.76 20.79
C ALA A 103 2.28 -0.69 20.82
N GLN A 104 2.96 -1.79 21.17
CA GLN A 104 4.44 -1.91 21.15
C GLN A 104 4.96 -2.02 19.72
#